data_AF-A0A1X2H954-F1
#
_entry.id   AF-A0A1X2H954-F1
#
_cell.length_a   1.000
_cell.length_b   1.000
_cell.length_c   1.000
_cell.angle_alpha   90.00
_cell.angle_beta   90.00
_cell.angle_gamma   90.00
#
_symmetry.space_group_name_H-M   'P 1'
#
loop_
_entity.id
_entity.type
_entity.pdbx_description
1 polymer ?
#
loop_
_entity_poly.entity_id
_entity_poly.type
_entity_poly.pdbx_seq_one_letter_code
_entity_poly.pdbx_strand_id
1 'polypeptide(L)'
;MTISNNKITTGVPWPHLKYLSLDLCYDIDDATLICFIKAHPHLQEIRLKEARALTDASLAAMAWIQNCQRLKRVQFRQCRQIKATDILETLDDDNSDYLCLDEHDIAKIRSG
;
A
#
# COMPACT_ATOMS: atom_id res chain seq x y z
N MET A 1 -4.36 -19.92 16.14
CA MET A 1 -4.11 -18.71 16.96
C MET A 1 -5.45 -18.20 17.40
N THR A 2 -5.82 -18.41 18.67
CA THR A 2 -7.15 -18.08 19.19
C THR A 2 -7.24 -16.58 19.43
N ILE A 3 -8.15 -15.89 18.74
CA ILE A 3 -8.44 -14.48 19.02
C ILE A 3 -9.41 -14.46 20.22
N SER A 4 -8.87 -14.31 21.43
CA SER A 4 -9.67 -14.15 22.64
C SER A 4 -10.28 -12.75 22.70
N ASN A 5 -11.59 -12.71 22.94
CA ASN A 5 -12.44 -11.53 23.00
C ASN A 5 -12.00 -10.45 24.00
N ASN A 6 -12.37 -9.22 23.65
CA ASN A 6 -12.72 -8.09 24.53
C ASN A 6 -11.62 -7.14 25.02
N LYS A 7 -11.13 -6.31 24.10
CA LYS A 7 -11.12 -4.85 24.29
C LYS A 7 -11.63 -4.20 23.00
N ILE A 8 -12.84 -3.64 23.06
CA ILE A 8 -13.30 -2.70 22.04
C ILE A 8 -12.46 -1.43 22.26
N THR A 9 -11.25 -1.40 21.71
CA THR A 9 -10.50 -0.16 21.62
C THR A 9 -11.15 0.65 20.52
N THR A 10 -11.72 1.80 20.87
CA THR A 10 -12.16 2.85 19.93
C THR A 10 -10.99 3.50 19.19
N GLY A 11 -9.88 2.77 19.05
CA GLY A 11 -8.62 3.20 18.49
C GLY A 11 -8.12 2.19 17.47
N VAL A 12 -7.27 2.66 16.57
CA VAL A 12 -6.61 1.89 15.52
C VAL A 12 -6.05 0.58 16.11
N PRO A 13 -6.37 -0.61 15.54
CA PRO A 13 -5.98 -1.90 16.12
C PRO A 13 -4.46 -2.07 16.29
N TRP A 14 -3.67 -1.43 15.42
CA TRP A 14 -2.21 -1.50 15.45
C TRP A 14 -1.57 -0.11 15.33
N PRO A 15 -1.65 0.74 16.36
CA PRO A 15 -1.28 2.16 16.25
C PRO A 15 0.22 2.40 15.98
N HIS A 16 1.07 1.37 16.03
CA HIS A 16 2.50 1.45 15.73
C HIS A 16 2.93 0.54 14.58
N LEU A 17 1.99 0.07 13.76
CA LEU A 17 2.30 -0.75 12.61
C LEU A 17 3.21 0.00 11.63
N LYS A 18 4.35 -0.60 11.31
CA LYS A 18 5.36 -0.04 10.39
C LYS A 18 5.43 -0.79 9.06
N TYR A 19 5.12 -2.09 9.07
CA TYR A 19 5.29 -2.98 7.92
C TYR A 19 3.97 -3.70 7.69
N LEU A 20 3.42 -3.57 6.50
CA LEU A 20 2.24 -4.30 6.06
C LEU A 20 2.63 -5.18 4.88
N SER A 21 2.37 -6.48 4.97
CA SER A 21 2.44 -7.41 3.84
C SER A 21 1.10 -8.10 3.69
N LEU A 22 0.53 -8.02 2.49
CA LEU A 22 -0.73 -8.70 2.11
C LEU A 22 -0.48 -9.62 0.91
N ASP A 23 0.63 -10.35 0.96
CA ASP A 23 1.01 -11.29 -0.09
C ASP A 23 -0.03 -12.42 -0.17
N LEU A 24 -0.48 -12.72 -1.38
CA LEU A 24 -1.49 -13.75 -1.69
C LEU A 24 -2.87 -13.48 -1.06
N CYS A 25 -3.14 -12.24 -0.63
CA CYS A 25 -4.47 -11.82 -0.19
C CYS A 25 -5.35 -11.51 -1.41
N TYR A 26 -6.15 -12.48 -1.84
CA TYR A 26 -6.96 -12.36 -3.06
C TYR A 26 -8.27 -11.59 -2.87
N ASP A 27 -8.76 -11.46 -1.64
CA ASP A 27 -10.08 -10.88 -1.33
C ASP A 27 -10.00 -9.43 -0.81
N ILE A 28 -8.81 -8.83 -0.76
CA ILE A 28 -8.63 -7.44 -0.34
C ILE A 28 -8.86 -6.53 -1.54
N ASP A 29 -9.86 -5.65 -1.42
CA ASP A 29 -10.18 -4.63 -2.40
C ASP A 29 -9.50 -3.28 -2.10
N ASP A 30 -9.57 -2.37 -3.08
CA ASP A 30 -8.94 -1.06 -3.01
C ASP A 30 -9.44 -0.26 -1.79
N ALA A 31 -10.75 -0.31 -1.52
CA ALA A 31 -11.37 0.42 -0.42
C ALA A 31 -10.84 -0.02 0.95
N THR A 32 -10.69 -1.33 1.15
CA THR A 32 -10.17 -1.92 2.38
C THR A 32 -8.72 -1.52 2.59
N LEU A 33 -7.88 -1.63 1.55
CA LEU A 33 -6.47 -1.24 1.61
C LEU A 33 -6.32 0.25 1.96
N ILE A 34 -7.08 1.13 1.31
CA ILE A 34 -7.02 2.58 1.54
C ILE A 34 -7.45 2.94 2.96
N CYS A 35 -8.56 2.36 3.44
CA CYS A 35 -9.03 2.56 4.82
C CYS A 35 -7.99 2.09 5.83
N PHE A 36 -7.36 0.94 5.57
CA PHE A 36 -6.31 0.42 6.41
C PHE A 36 -5.11 1.37 6.47
N ILE A 37 -4.60 1.81 5.33
CA ILE A 37 -3.44 2.71 5.27
C ILE A 37 -3.73 4.02 6.02
N LYS A 38 -4.91 4.62 5.82
CA LYS A 38 -5.33 5.86 6.51
C LYS A 38 -5.42 5.69 8.02
N ALA A 39 -5.85 4.52 8.50
CA ALA A 39 -5.89 4.23 9.93
C ALA A 39 -4.49 4.09 10.55
N HIS A 40 -3.45 3.83 9.77
CA HIS A 40 -2.10 3.49 10.27
C HIS A 40 -1.03 4.51 9.82
N PRO A 41 -1.00 5.73 10.39
CA PRO A 41 -0.12 6.83 9.96
C PRO A 41 1.38 6.57 10.19
N HIS A 42 1.74 5.49 10.90
CA HIS A 42 3.11 5.11 11.18
C HIS A 42 3.68 4.06 10.21
N LEU A 43 2.90 3.64 9.21
CA LEU A 43 3.38 2.75 8.16
C LEU A 43 4.60 3.33 7.45
N GLN A 44 5.58 2.45 7.24
CA GLN A 44 6.85 2.73 6.59
C GLN A 44 7.03 1.89 5.33
N GLU A 45 6.52 0.66 5.32
CA GLU A 45 6.60 -0.24 4.18
C GLU A 45 5.26 -0.93 3.94
N ILE A 46 4.86 -0.98 2.67
CA ILE A 46 3.72 -1.75 2.18
C ILE A 46 4.22 -2.71 1.10
N ARG A 47 3.92 -3.99 1.26
CA ARG A 47 4.21 -5.04 0.31
C ARG A 47 2.94 -5.78 -0.09
N LEU A 48 2.74 -5.90 -1.40
CA LEU A 48 1.67 -6.68 -1.99
C LEU A 48 2.28 -7.65 -3.00
N LYS A 49 1.84 -8.90 -2.97
CA LYS A 49 2.19 -9.89 -3.97
C LYS A 49 0.93 -10.63 -4.41
N GLU A 50 0.70 -10.73 -5.72
CA GLU A 50 -0.48 -11.41 -6.28
C GLU A 50 -1.81 -10.95 -5.67
N ALA A 51 -1.93 -9.65 -5.32
CA ALA A 51 -3.18 -9.09 -4.85
C ALA A 51 -4.13 -8.87 -6.05
N ARG A 52 -4.95 -9.88 -6.36
CA ARG A 52 -5.72 -9.96 -7.61
C ARG A 52 -6.98 -9.08 -7.65
N ALA A 53 -7.49 -8.69 -6.48
CA ALA A 53 -8.67 -7.84 -6.35
C ALA A 53 -8.34 -6.33 -6.29
N LEU A 54 -7.05 -5.97 -6.22
CA LEU A 54 -6.61 -4.57 -6.24
C LEU A 54 -6.46 -4.09 -7.67
N THR A 55 -6.98 -2.90 -7.94
CA THR A 55 -6.98 -2.30 -9.27
C THR A 55 -6.19 -0.99 -9.25
N ASP A 56 -6.12 -0.32 -10.40
CA ASP A 56 -5.58 1.05 -10.48
C ASP A 56 -6.28 2.03 -9.55
N ALA A 57 -7.47 1.73 -9.00
CA ALA A 57 -8.07 2.55 -7.96
C ALA A 57 -7.22 2.60 -6.67
N SER A 58 -6.49 1.53 -6.31
CA SER A 58 -5.51 1.58 -5.20
C SER A 58 -4.31 2.49 -5.49
N LEU A 59 -3.99 2.68 -6.79
CA LEU A 59 -2.94 3.59 -7.27
C LEU A 59 -3.41 5.03 -7.47
N ALA A 60 -4.61 5.26 -8.00
CA ALA A 60 -5.28 6.56 -7.96
C ALA A 60 -5.40 7.03 -6.50
N ALA A 61 -5.57 6.07 -5.59
CA ALA A 61 -5.55 6.34 -4.19
C ALA A 61 -4.15 6.65 -3.63
N MET A 62 -3.03 6.49 -4.34
CA MET A 62 -1.67 6.88 -3.90
C MET A 62 -1.57 8.34 -3.40
N ALA A 63 -2.61 9.15 -3.55
CA ALA A 63 -2.92 10.26 -2.63
C ALA A 63 -2.76 9.91 -1.13
N TRP A 64 -2.87 8.64 -0.72
CA TRP A 64 -2.59 8.17 0.63
C TRP A 64 -1.10 8.25 0.99
N ILE A 65 -0.18 8.24 0.00
CA ILE A 65 1.25 8.52 0.21
C ILE A 65 1.47 9.95 0.73
N GLN A 66 0.64 10.91 0.29
CA GLN A 66 0.64 12.28 0.80
C GLN A 66 0.24 12.34 2.29
N ASN A 67 -0.59 11.39 2.73
CA ASN A 67 -1.06 11.33 4.12
C ASN A 67 -0.17 10.46 5.02
N CYS A 68 0.54 9.48 4.45
CA CYS A 68 1.43 8.57 5.18
C CYS A 68 2.86 9.10 5.20
N GLN A 69 3.12 10.15 5.97
CA GLN A 69 4.41 10.86 6.03
C GLN A 69 5.62 9.99 6.39
N ARG A 70 5.40 8.84 7.04
CA ARG A 70 6.47 7.90 7.42
C ARG A 70 6.74 6.81 6.40
N LEU A 71 5.94 6.75 5.32
CA LEU A 71 6.13 5.77 4.26
C LEU A 71 7.45 6.01 3.55
N LYS A 72 8.23 4.93 3.43
CA LYS A 72 9.58 4.87 2.85
C LYS A 72 9.69 3.85 1.72
N ARG A 73 8.74 2.91 1.62
CA ARG A 73 8.80 1.84 0.62
C ARG A 73 7.43 1.31 0.25
N VAL A 74 7.21 1.10 -1.04
CA VAL A 74 6.04 0.40 -1.58
C VAL A 74 6.52 -0.65 -2.58
N GLN A 75 6.05 -1.88 -2.45
CA GLN A 75 6.42 -2.98 -3.34
C GLN A 75 5.19 -3.75 -3.78
N PHE A 76 4.83 -3.69 -5.05
CA PHE A 76 3.77 -4.51 -5.64
C PHE A 76 4.39 -5.50 -6.63
N ARG A 77 4.10 -6.79 -6.45
CA ARG A 77 4.59 -7.87 -7.31
C ARG A 77 3.42 -8.66 -7.87
N GLN A 78 3.39 -8.89 -9.16
CA GLN A 78 2.38 -9.72 -9.83
C GLN A 78 0.93 -9.26 -9.51
N CYS A 79 0.75 -7.97 -9.25
CA CYS A 79 -0.57 -7.35 -9.06
C CYS A 79 -1.12 -6.98 -10.45
N ARG A 80 -1.59 -7.99 -11.20
CA ARG A 80 -1.90 -7.89 -12.64
C ARG A 80 -2.99 -6.88 -13.03
N GLN A 81 -3.81 -6.47 -12.07
CA GLN A 81 -4.89 -5.49 -12.25
C GLN A 81 -4.43 -4.06 -11.94
N ILE A 82 -3.19 -3.90 -11.47
CA ILE A 82 -2.53 -2.63 -11.24
C ILE A 82 -1.62 -2.36 -12.45
N LYS A 83 -2.11 -1.55 -13.38
CA LYS A 83 -1.35 -0.97 -14.49
C LYS A 83 -0.84 0.38 -14.02
N ALA A 84 0.41 0.43 -13.61
CA ALA A 84 0.97 1.65 -13.06
C ALA A 84 1.23 2.75 -14.11
N THR A 85 0.43 2.83 -15.19
CA THR A 85 0.54 3.78 -16.30
C THR A 85 0.48 5.24 -15.85
N ASP A 86 -0.18 5.56 -14.73
CA ASP A 86 -0.29 6.95 -14.25
C ASP A 86 0.88 7.38 -13.35
N ILE A 87 1.71 6.46 -12.86
CA ILE A 87 2.80 6.74 -11.90
C ILE A 87 4.17 6.33 -12.46
N LEU A 88 4.23 5.24 -13.25
CA LEU A 88 5.44 4.69 -13.85
C LEU A 88 5.88 5.38 -15.13
N GLU A 89 5.13 6.34 -15.70
CA GLU A 89 5.75 7.21 -16.74
C GLU A 89 7.01 7.92 -16.21
N THR A 90 7.21 7.97 -14.89
CA THR A 90 8.41 8.52 -14.24
C THR A 90 9.48 7.51 -13.82
N LEU A 91 9.23 6.20 -13.91
CA LEU A 91 10.16 5.15 -13.45
C LEU A 91 10.32 4.10 -14.55
N ASP A 92 11.48 4.11 -15.19
CA ASP A 92 11.90 3.22 -16.28
C ASP A 92 11.94 1.72 -15.87
N ASP A 93 10.79 1.08 -15.62
CA ASP A 93 10.74 -0.35 -15.30
C ASP A 93 10.05 -1.14 -16.44
N ASP A 94 10.87 -1.81 -17.27
CA ASP A 94 10.47 -2.71 -18.36
C ASP A 94 9.65 -3.94 -17.88
N ASN A 95 9.45 -4.09 -16.58
CA ASN A 95 8.72 -5.21 -15.99
C ASN A 95 7.34 -4.79 -15.47
N SER A 96 6.30 -4.96 -16.29
CA SER A 96 4.92 -4.56 -15.94
C SER A 96 4.36 -5.24 -14.69
N ASP A 97 4.99 -6.33 -14.22
CA ASP A 97 4.54 -7.10 -13.07
C ASP A 97 5.25 -6.69 -11.76
N TYR A 98 6.12 -5.69 -11.78
CA TYR A 98 6.88 -5.24 -10.61
C TYR A 98 6.84 -3.73 -10.46
N LEU A 99 6.34 -3.24 -9.32
CA LEU A 99 6.45 -1.85 -8.89
C LEU A 99 7.23 -1.82 -7.59
N CYS A 100 8.31 -1.05 -7.54
CA CYS A 100 9.04 -0.78 -6.31
C CYS A 100 9.34 0.71 -6.21
N LEU A 101 8.74 1.37 -5.23
CA LEU A 101 9.03 2.75 -4.88
C LEU A 101 9.89 2.77 -3.63
N ASP A 102 11.02 3.45 -3.70
CA ASP A 102 11.85 3.72 -2.53
C ASP A 102 11.54 5.10 -1.91
N GLU A 103 12.36 5.50 -0.93
CA GLU A 103 12.17 6.75 -0.20
C GLU A 103 12.36 7.98 -1.11
N HIS A 104 13.19 7.88 -2.15
CA HIS A 104 13.42 8.95 -3.13
C HIS A 104 12.24 9.08 -4.09
N ASP A 105 11.71 7.96 -4.58
CA ASP A 105 10.53 7.96 -5.46
C ASP A 105 9.30 8.53 -4.71
N ILE A 106 9.11 8.10 -3.47
CA ILE A 106 8.05 8.61 -2.60
C ILE A 106 8.21 10.11 -2.33
N ALA A 107 9.45 10.58 -2.13
CA ALA A 107 9.71 12.01 -1.95
C ALA A 107 9.38 12.82 -3.20
N LYS A 108 9.72 12.33 -4.40
CA LYS A 108 9.35 12.96 -5.67
C LYS A 108 7.83 13.07 -5.83
N ILE A 109 7.11 11.97 -5.57
CA ILE A 109 5.64 11.93 -5.62
C ILE A 109 5.02 12.95 -4.66
N ARG A 110 5.63 13.21 -3.50
CA ARG A 110 5.17 14.23 -2.54
C ARG A 110 5.46 15.67 -2.96
N SER A 111 6.42 15.89 -3.86
CA SER A 111 6.89 17.22 -4.26
C SER A 111 6.33 17.72 -5.60
N GLY A 112 5.77 16.83 -6.41
CA GLY A 112 5.03 17.14 -7.63
C GLY A 112 3.54 17.32 -7.35
#